data_AF-A0A6C0E0R2-F1
#
_entry.id   AF-A0A6C0E0R2-F1
#
_cell.length_a   1.000
_cell.length_b   1.000
_cell.length_c   1.000
_cell.angle_alpha   90.00
_cell.angle_beta   90.00
_cell.angle_gamma   90.00
#
_symmetry.space_group_name_H-M   'P 1'
#
loop_
_entity.id
_entity.type
_entity.pdbx_description
1 polymer ?
#
loop_
_entity_poly.entity_id
_entity_poly.type
_entity_poly.pdbx_seq_one_letter_code
_entity_poly.pdbx_strand_id
1 'polypeptide(L)'
;MEITRKKFTRVCEKCNFTANRPKEWIIHIDTNKHKRDGNNKSVHCVACDKTFKTHWINKMHQLKFHASIDERKKCKFYCSNCDLVFFSKLYLDKHSGGTKHKNMIEASN
;
A
#
# COMPACT_ATOMS: atom_id res chain seq x y z
N MET A 1 -19.28 45.77 -26.34
CA MET A 1 -18.41 45.48 -25.18
C MET A 1 -18.36 43.98 -24.98
N GLU A 2 -17.30 43.33 -25.47
CA GLU A 2 -17.13 41.88 -25.35
C GLU A 2 -16.67 41.55 -23.92
N ILE A 3 -17.59 41.03 -23.10
CA ILE A 3 -17.27 40.55 -21.76
C ILE A 3 -16.52 39.22 -21.94
N THR A 4 -15.19 39.29 -22.07
CA THR A 4 -14.34 38.10 -22.03
C THR A 4 -14.43 37.50 -20.63
N ARG A 5 -15.31 36.50 -20.47
CA ARG A 5 -15.42 35.69 -19.24
C ARG A 5 -14.07 35.01 -19.01
N LYS A 6 -13.22 35.60 -18.16
CA LYS A 6 -11.95 34.98 -17.75
C LYS A 6 -12.24 33.57 -17.22
N LYS A 7 -11.75 32.58 -17.97
CA LYS A 7 -11.88 31.16 -17.63
C LYS A 7 -11.16 30.93 -16.30
N PHE A 8 -11.88 30.44 -15.29
CA PHE A 8 -11.29 30.08 -14.01
C PHE A 8 -10.35 28.88 -14.24
N THR A 9 -9.05 29.11 -14.20
CA THR A 9 -8.04 28.06 -14.26
C THR A 9 -7.11 28.26 -13.07
N ARG A 10 -7.07 27.30 -12.15
CA ARG A 10 -6.14 27.30 -11.02
C ARG A 10 -5.27 26.05 -11.07
N VAL A 11 -3.97 26.25 -10.83
CA VAL A 11 -2.98 25.18 -10.75
C VAL A 11 -2.48 25.08 -9.32
N CYS A 12 -2.46 23.87 -8.77
CA CYS A 12 -1.94 23.63 -7.43
C CYS A 12 -0.43 23.42 -7.48
N GLU A 13 0.33 24.31 -6.87
CA GLU A 13 1.80 24.28 -6.87
C GLU A 13 2.37 23.05 -6.15
N LYS A 14 1.64 22.47 -5.18
CA LYS A 14 2.09 21.31 -4.41
C LYS A 14 1.99 19.98 -5.16
N CYS A 15 1.10 19.86 -6.15
CA CYS A 15 0.84 18.59 -6.84
C CYS A 15 0.53 18.74 -8.33
N ASN A 16 0.78 19.92 -8.89
CA ASN A 16 0.56 20.31 -10.29
C ASN A 16 -0.85 19.98 -10.83
N PHE A 17 -1.87 19.98 -9.96
CA PHE A 17 -3.25 19.69 -10.33
C PHE A 17 -3.92 20.95 -10.88
N THR A 18 -4.49 20.85 -12.07
CA THR A 18 -5.17 21.97 -12.73
C THR A 18 -6.69 21.81 -12.64
N ALA A 19 -7.35 22.77 -12.00
CA ALA A 19 -8.80 22.85 -11.92
C ALA A 19 -9.33 23.99 -12.79
N ASN A 20 -10.30 23.68 -13.65
CA ASN A 20 -10.98 24.66 -14.50
C ASN A 20 -12.35 25.11 -13.93
N ARG A 21 -12.69 24.65 -12.72
CA ARG A 21 -13.96 24.94 -12.04
C ARG A 21 -13.69 25.23 -10.55
N PRO A 22 -14.32 26.25 -9.96
CA PRO A 22 -14.14 26.57 -8.54
C PRO A 22 -14.48 25.43 -7.59
N LYS A 23 -15.56 24.68 -7.86
CA LYS A 23 -15.97 23.53 -7.04
C LYS A 23 -14.90 22.44 -7.00
N GLU A 24 -14.32 22.10 -8.15
CA GLU A 24 -13.26 21.10 -8.26
C GLU A 24 -12.00 21.55 -7.50
N TRP A 25 -11.70 22.84 -7.52
CA TRP A 25 -10.59 23.41 -6.75
C TRP A 25 -10.81 23.29 -5.24
N ILE A 26 -12.02 23.59 -4.75
CA ILE A 26 -12.37 23.48 -3.33
C ILE A 26 -12.30 22.03 -2.85
N ILE A 27 -12.86 21.10 -3.62
CA ILE A 27 -12.78 19.65 -3.30
C ILE A 27 -11.31 19.21 -3.26
N HIS A 28 -10.52 19.65 -4.25
CA HIS A 28 -9.11 19.33 -4.34
C HIS A 28 -8.32 19.75 -3.09
N ILE A 29 -8.43 21.02 -2.67
CA ILE A 29 -7.71 21.54 -1.50
C ILE A 29 -8.20 20.94 -0.17
N ASP A 30 -9.47 20.53 -0.09
CA ASP A 30 -10.03 19.88 1.10
C ASP A 30 -9.57 18.41 1.24
N THR A 31 -9.07 17.80 0.16
CA THR A 31 -8.54 16.43 0.24
C THR A 31 -7.43 16.32 1.29
N ASN A 32 -7.43 15.19 2.01
CA ASN A 32 -6.43 14.87 3.03
C ASN A 32 -4.97 14.82 2.51
N LYS A 33 -4.76 14.87 1.19
CA LYS A 33 -3.41 14.95 0.60
C LYS A 33 -2.76 16.31 0.87
N HIS A 34 -3.50 17.42 0.76
CA HIS A 34 -2.96 18.76 1.06
C HIS A 34 -2.82 19.03 2.55
N LYS A 35 -3.68 18.42 3.37
CA LYS A 35 -3.58 18.43 4.85
C LYS A 35 -2.31 17.74 5.36
N ARG A 36 -1.63 16.92 4.54
CA ARG A 36 -0.38 16.20 4.88
C ARG A 36 0.83 16.71 4.10
N ASP A 37 0.75 17.90 3.51
CA ASP A 37 1.81 18.46 2.68
C ASP A 37 2.22 17.53 1.50
N GLY A 38 1.27 16.75 0.97
CA GLY A 38 1.54 15.77 -0.08
C GLY A 38 2.14 14.44 0.41
N ASN A 39 2.44 14.29 1.70
CA ASN A 39 2.97 13.05 2.24
C ASN A 39 1.92 11.94 2.32
N ASN A 40 2.36 10.71 2.04
CA ASN A 40 1.53 9.51 2.19
C ASN A 40 1.16 9.30 3.66
N LYS A 41 -0.03 8.73 3.90
CA LYS A 41 -0.41 8.29 5.24
C LYS A 41 0.57 7.21 5.70
N SER A 42 1.32 7.47 6.76
CA SER A 42 2.03 6.42 7.48
C SER A 42 1.01 5.47 8.13
N VAL A 43 1.32 4.18 8.12
CA VAL A 43 0.47 3.15 8.72
C VAL A 43 1.25 2.52 9.87
N HIS A 44 0.70 2.64 11.08
CA HIS A 44 1.28 2.06 12.29
C HIS A 44 0.77 0.65 12.52
N CYS A 45 1.64 -0.19 13.06
CA CYS A 45 1.27 -1.50 13.57
C CYS A 45 0.44 -1.33 14.85
N VAL A 46 -0.61 -2.14 15.01
CA VAL A 46 -1.48 -2.08 16.20
C VAL A 46 -0.87 -2.86 17.37
N ALA A 47 -0.02 -3.84 17.08
CA ALA A 47 0.58 -4.73 18.06
C ALA A 47 2.02 -4.34 18.45
N CYS A 48 2.64 -3.38 17.76
CA CYS A 48 3.95 -2.83 18.12
C CYS A 48 4.16 -1.43 17.53
N ASP A 49 5.17 -0.71 18.01
CA ASP A 49 5.48 0.68 17.61
C ASP A 49 6.12 0.84 16.22
N LYS A 50 5.99 -0.15 15.33
CA LYS A 50 6.55 -0.05 13.97
C LYS A 50 5.65 0.75 13.04
N THR A 51 6.28 1.64 12.27
CA THR A 51 5.62 2.47 11.26
C THR A 51 6.02 2.05 9.86
N PHE A 52 5.04 1.98 8.96
CA PHE A 52 5.23 1.56 7.58
C PHE A 52 4.70 2.60 6.60
N LYS A 53 5.33 2.65 5.42
CA LYS A 53 4.96 3.55 4.32
C LYS A 53 3.65 3.20 3.63
N THR A 54 3.20 1.95 3.70
CA THR A 54 1.95 1.50 3.08
C THR A 54 1.23 0.49 3.96
N HIS A 55 -0.10 0.46 3.81
CA HIS A 55 -0.96 -0.50 4.50
C HIS A 55 -0.56 -1.95 4.21
N TRP A 56 -0.17 -2.26 2.98
CA TRP A 56 0.21 -3.62 2.58
C TRP A 56 1.48 -4.10 3.31
N ILE A 57 2.48 -3.23 3.47
CA ILE A 57 3.70 -3.60 4.20
C ILE A 57 3.39 -3.83 5.67
N ASN A 58 2.57 -2.96 6.28
CA ASN A 58 2.09 -3.19 7.65
C ASN A 58 1.34 -4.53 7.74
N LYS A 59 0.42 -4.83 6.81
CA LYS A 59 -0.32 -6.09 6.79
C LYS A 59 0.59 -7.32 6.70
N MET A 60 1.65 -7.27 5.89
CA MET A 60 2.64 -8.34 5.82
C MET A 60 3.44 -8.48 7.11
N HIS A 61 3.78 -7.35 7.75
CA HIS A 61 4.39 -7.36 9.06
C HIS A 61 3.47 -7.99 10.12
N GLN A 62 2.19 -7.63 10.15
CA GLN A 62 1.20 -8.27 11.02
C GLN A 62 1.15 -9.78 10.79
N LEU A 63 0.98 -10.20 9.54
CA LEU A 63 0.86 -11.61 9.19
C LEU A 63 2.11 -12.41 9.55
N LYS A 64 3.30 -11.83 9.44
CA LYS A 64 4.56 -12.52 9.73
C LYS A 64 4.92 -12.57 11.22
N PHE A 65 4.62 -11.51 11.97
CA PHE A 65 5.11 -11.35 13.35
C PHE A 65 4.03 -11.43 14.42
N HIS A 66 2.79 -11.11 14.10
CA HIS A 66 1.70 -11.00 15.08
C HIS A 66 0.55 -11.97 14.81
N ALA A 67 0.38 -12.44 13.57
CA ALA A 67 -0.67 -13.41 13.25
C ALA A 67 -0.23 -14.83 13.63
N SER A 68 -1.19 -15.58 14.18
CA SER A 68 -1.07 -17.02 14.43
C SER A 68 -1.00 -17.81 13.12
N ILE A 69 -0.49 -19.04 13.21
CA ILE A 69 -0.38 -19.96 12.06
C ILE A 69 -1.75 -20.20 11.40
N ASP A 70 -2.83 -20.33 12.20
CA ASP A 70 -4.19 -20.52 11.67
C ASP A 70 -4.65 -19.36 10.77
N GLU A 71 -4.38 -18.12 11.20
CA GLU A 71 -4.70 -16.91 10.42
C GLU A 71 -3.87 -16.83 9.13
N ARG A 72 -2.61 -17.29 9.17
CA ARG A 72 -1.76 -17.37 7.98
C ARG A 72 -2.27 -18.41 7.00
N LYS A 73 -2.71 -19.58 7.48
CA LYS A 73 -3.27 -20.67 6.65
C LYS A 73 -4.55 -20.27 5.91
N LYS A 74 -5.34 -19.35 6.48
CA LYS A 74 -6.53 -18.77 5.81
C LYS A 74 -6.16 -17.87 4.61
N CYS A 75 -4.90 -17.44 4.50
CA CYS A 75 -4.48 -16.56 3.41
C CYS A 75 -4.32 -17.33 2.08
N LYS A 76 -4.82 -16.75 0.98
CA LYS A 76 -4.80 -17.36 -0.37
C LYS A 76 -3.40 -17.71 -0.88
N PHE A 77 -2.37 -16.98 -0.47
CA PHE A 77 -1.00 -17.15 -0.95
C PHE A 77 -0.08 -17.55 0.21
N TYR A 78 -0.47 -18.61 0.92
CA TYR A 78 0.27 -19.15 2.04
C TYR A 78 1.13 -20.35 1.61
N CYS A 79 2.35 -20.41 2.14
CA CYS A 79 3.26 -21.52 1.96
C CYS A 79 3.30 -22.38 3.23
N SER A 80 2.81 -23.61 3.15
CA SER A 80 2.73 -24.53 4.29
C SER A 80 4.08 -24.99 4.82
N ASN A 81 5.11 -25.09 3.95
CA ASN A 81 6.44 -25.55 4.36
C ASN A 81 7.25 -24.45 5.06
N CYS A 82 7.08 -23.19 4.66
CA CYS A 82 7.83 -22.06 5.23
C CYS A 82 7.02 -21.25 6.27
N ASP A 83 5.72 -21.51 6.43
CA ASP A 83 4.79 -20.70 7.23
C ASP A 83 4.80 -19.20 6.82
N LEU A 84 4.93 -18.94 5.52
CA LEU A 84 5.02 -17.58 4.96
C LEU A 84 3.80 -17.24 4.12
N VAL A 85 3.31 -16.00 4.27
CA VAL A 85 2.24 -15.43 3.44
C VAL A 85 2.81 -14.42 2.45
N PHE A 86 2.38 -14.54 1.20
CA PHE A 86 2.74 -13.63 0.12
C PHE A 86 1.56 -12.75 -0.29
N PHE A 87 1.84 -11.65 -0.97
CA PHE A 87 0.80 -10.71 -1.40
C PHE A 87 0.20 -11.06 -2.76
N SER A 88 0.88 -11.89 -3.55
CA SER A 88 0.38 -12.34 -4.84
C SER A 88 0.93 -13.72 -5.20
N LYS A 89 0.22 -14.37 -6.14
CA LYS A 89 0.62 -15.68 -6.68
C LYS A 89 2.03 -15.65 -7.27
N LEU A 90 2.40 -14.58 -7.99
CA LEU A 90 3.73 -14.46 -8.59
C LEU A 90 4.86 -14.55 -7.57
N TYR A 91 4.70 -13.93 -6.40
CA TYR A 91 5.72 -13.95 -5.36
C TYR A 91 5.76 -15.28 -4.62
N LEU A 92 4.61 -15.92 -4.43
CA LEU A 92 4.55 -17.28 -3.91
C LEU A 92 5.21 -18.26 -4.87
N ASP A 93 4.92 -18.17 -6.17
CA ASP A 93 5.49 -19.04 -7.20
C ASP A 93 7.02 -18.87 -7.28
N LYS A 94 7.50 -17.63 -7.32
CA LYS A 94 8.94 -17.34 -7.27
C LYS A 94 9.59 -17.85 -5.99
N HIS A 95 8.89 -17.79 -4.86
CA HIS A 95 9.36 -18.34 -3.60
C HIS A 95 9.47 -19.86 -3.68
N SER A 96 8.40 -20.56 -4.10
CA SER A 96 8.35 -22.01 -4.21
C SER A 96 9.34 -22.56 -5.25
N GLY A 97 9.57 -21.82 -6.34
CA GLY A 97 10.56 -22.15 -7.36
C GLY A 97 12.01 -21.83 -6.96
N GLY A 98 12.21 -21.04 -5.89
CA GLY A 98 13.51 -20.61 -5.44
C GLY A 98 14.35 -21.74 -4.83
N THR A 99 15.65 -21.72 -5.09
CA THR A 99 16.62 -22.71 -4.56
C THR A 99 16.57 -22.82 -3.04
N LYS A 100 16.41 -21.70 -2.31
CA LYS A 100 16.29 -21.72 -0.85
C LYS A 100 15.10 -22.55 -0.35
N HIS A 101 13.96 -22.43 -1.04
CA HIS A 101 12.75 -23.16 -0.66
C HIS A 101 12.88 -24.64 -1.00
N LYS A 102 13.38 -24.97 -2.21
CA LYS A 102 13.62 -26.35 -2.64
C LYS A 102 14.59 -27.08 -1.72
N ASN A 103 15.76 -26.49 -1.47
CA ASN A 103 16.76 -27.08 -0.58
C ASN A 103 16.22 -27.32 0.84
N MET A 104 15.36 -26.42 1.34
CA MET A 104 14.73 -26.57 2.66
C MET A 104 13.76 -27.76 2.70
N ILE A 105 12.96 -27.96 1.63
CA ILE A 105 12.05 -29.10 1.51
C ILE A 105 12.83 -30.41 1.36
N GLU A 106 13.89 -30.41 0.54
CA GLU A 106 14.73 -31.59 0.33
C GLU A 106 15.47 -31.98 1.61
N ALA A 107 15.94 -31.03 2.41
CA ALA A 107 16.57 -31.30 3.71
C ALA A 107 15.58 -31.75 4.80
N SER A 108 14.27 -31.60 4.57
CA SER A 108 13.22 -32.01 5.51
C SER A 108 12.53 -33.32 5.10
N ASN A 109 12.93 -33.94 3.99
CA ASN A 109 12.58 -35.31 3.59
C ASN A 109 13.69 -36.28 4.00
#